data_AF-A0A0Q6WSB5-F1
#
_entry.id   AF-A0A0Q6WSB5-F1
#
_cell.length_a   1.000
_cell.length_b   1.000
_cell.length_c   1.000
_cell.angle_alpha   90.00
_cell.angle_beta   90.00
_cell.angle_gamma   90.00
#
_symmetry.space_group_name_H-M   'P 1'
#
loop_
_entity.id
_entity.type
_entity.pdbx_description
1 polymer ?
#
loop_
_entity_poly.entity_id
_entity_poly.type
_entity_poly.pdbx_seq_one_letter_code
_entity_poly.pdbx_strand_id
1 'polypeptide(L)'
;MNELLAAYRYTTNNYAQIEASKVCGCCNCVGIFKPDDIVGWTGLTVQNIDDPKAISEQTAMCPHCGSEAVLGDGCGFPINVQFLARMNEAWFQRTMIHRPAQKK
;
A
#
# COMPACT_ATOMS: atom_id res chain seq x y z
N MET A 1 15.46 -5.06 -14.83
CA MET A 1 14.58 -4.05 -14.19
C MET A 1 14.54 -4.37 -12.70
N ASN A 2 14.69 -3.38 -11.81
CA ASN A 2 14.67 -3.64 -10.36
C ASN A 2 13.27 -4.14 -9.96
N GLU A 3 13.15 -5.38 -9.48
CA GLU A 3 11.86 -6.01 -9.15
C GLU A 3 11.08 -5.20 -8.12
N LEU A 4 11.78 -4.60 -7.17
CA LEU A 4 11.18 -3.85 -6.08
C LEU A 4 10.58 -2.54 -6.62
N LEU A 5 11.24 -1.90 -7.59
CA LEU A 5 10.71 -0.72 -8.27
C LEU A 5 9.50 -1.07 -9.16
N ALA A 6 9.50 -2.25 -9.77
CA ALA A 6 8.36 -2.73 -10.52
C ALA A 6 7.15 -2.99 -9.60
N ALA A 7 7.38 -3.62 -8.44
CA ALA A 7 6.35 -3.83 -7.43
C ALA A 7 5.83 -2.51 -6.84
N TYR A 8 6.70 -1.52 -6.60
CA TYR A 8 6.32 -0.21 -6.08
C TYR A 8 5.22 0.47 -6.92
N ARG A 9 5.21 0.25 -8.24
CA ARG A 9 4.17 0.83 -9.12
C ARG A 9 2.77 0.30 -8.85
N TYR A 10 2.65 -0.85 -8.20
CA TYR A 10 1.38 -1.46 -7.82
C TYR A 10 0.89 -1.05 -6.43
N THR A 11 1.57 -0.13 -5.73
CA THR A 11 1.06 0.40 -4.45
C THR A 11 0.03 1.52 -4.63
N THR A 12 -0.25 1.95 -5.87
CA THR A 12 -1.13 3.07 -6.17
C THR A 12 -2.07 2.68 -7.31
N ASN A 13 -3.31 3.19 -7.27
CA ASN A 13 -4.36 2.90 -8.25
C ASN A 13 -4.55 1.39 -8.45
N ASN A 14 -4.57 0.64 -7.34
CA ASN A 14 -4.44 -0.81 -7.31
C ASN A 14 -5.75 -1.54 -7.00
N TYR A 15 -6.91 -0.85 -7.04
CA TYR A 15 -8.23 -1.44 -6.78
C TYR A 15 -8.46 -2.77 -7.51
N ALA A 16 -8.41 -2.77 -8.84
CA ALA A 16 -8.64 -3.99 -9.64
C ALA A 16 -7.62 -5.11 -9.36
N GLN A 17 -6.38 -4.74 -9.03
CA GLN A 17 -5.32 -5.70 -8.73
C GLN A 17 -5.56 -6.37 -7.37
N ILE A 18 -5.99 -5.59 -6.38
CA ILE A 18 -6.34 -6.06 -5.04
C ILE A 18 -7.58 -6.95 -5.08
N GLU A 19 -8.61 -6.59 -5.87
CA GLU A 19 -9.79 -7.46 -6.06
C GLU A 19 -9.44 -8.83 -6.65
N ALA A 20 -8.45 -8.88 -7.54
CA ALA A 20 -7.96 -10.14 -8.12
C ALA A 20 -7.01 -10.93 -7.20
N SER A 21 -6.66 -10.38 -6.04
CA SER A 21 -5.70 -10.96 -5.10
C SER A 21 -6.36 -11.94 -4.14
N LYS A 22 -5.56 -12.84 -3.57
CA LYS A 22 -5.94 -13.76 -2.49
C LYS A 22 -5.22 -13.42 -1.19
N VAL A 23 -4.07 -12.77 -1.29
CA VAL A 23 -3.30 -12.29 -0.15
C VAL A 23 -2.78 -10.89 -0.43
N CYS A 24 -2.87 -10.03 0.58
CA CYS A 24 -2.34 -8.67 0.54
C CYS A 24 -1.31 -8.47 1.65
N GLY A 25 -0.42 -7.51 1.44
CA GLY A 25 0.62 -7.15 2.37
C GLY A 25 0.92 -5.67 2.31
N CYS A 26 1.28 -5.10 3.46
CA CYS A 26 1.64 -3.70 3.55
C CYS A 26 3.16 -3.53 3.60
N CYS A 27 3.72 -2.79 2.65
CA CYS A 27 5.14 -2.46 2.58
C CYS A 27 5.61 -1.56 3.72
N ASN A 28 4.70 -0.88 4.43
CA ASN A 28 5.03 0.01 5.55
C ASN A 28 5.07 -0.72 6.91
N CYS A 29 4.04 -1.51 7.25
CA CYS A 29 4.01 -2.25 8.52
C CYS A 29 4.42 -3.71 8.42
N VAL A 30 4.66 -4.21 7.20
CA VAL A 30 5.05 -5.61 6.90
C VAL A 30 3.97 -6.63 7.31
N GLY A 31 2.75 -6.16 7.62
CA GLY A 31 1.60 -7.02 7.92
C GLY A 31 1.03 -7.67 6.65
N ILE A 32 0.58 -8.91 6.78
CA ILE A 32 -0.10 -9.70 5.75
C ILE A 32 -1.56 -9.92 6.18
N PHE A 33 -2.49 -9.78 5.25
CA PHE A 33 -3.93 -9.83 5.51
C PHE A 33 -4.69 -10.27 4.25
N LYS A 34 -6.00 -10.53 4.38
CA LYS A 34 -6.85 -10.85 3.23
C LYS A 34 -7.28 -9.55 2.53
N PRO A 35 -7.53 -9.59 1.21
CA PRO A 35 -8.12 -8.45 0.51
C PRO A 35 -9.41 -7.93 1.17
N ASP A 36 -10.26 -8.84 1.64
CA ASP A 36 -11.54 -8.52 2.31
C ASP A 36 -11.37 -7.70 3.60
N ASP A 37 -10.18 -7.68 4.21
CA ASP A 37 -9.90 -6.87 5.39
C ASP A 37 -9.70 -5.37 5.02
N ILE A 38 -9.52 -5.05 3.73
CA ILE A 38 -9.31 -3.68 3.24
C ILE A 38 -10.66 -2.97 3.09
N VAL A 39 -10.98 -2.16 4.08
CA VAL A 39 -12.20 -1.32 4.09
C VAL A 39 -11.94 0.14 3.72
N GLY A 40 -10.67 0.55 3.69
CA GLY A 40 -10.26 1.93 3.40
C GLY A 40 -9.66 2.06 2.01
N TRP A 41 -10.14 3.05 1.26
CA TRP A 41 -9.69 3.37 -0.10
C TRP A 41 -9.53 4.88 -0.25
N THR A 42 -8.49 5.30 -0.97
CA THR A 42 -8.22 6.72 -1.27
C THR A 42 -8.25 6.99 -2.76
N GLY A 43 -8.35 8.26 -3.15
CA GLY A 43 -8.44 8.70 -4.55
C GLY A 43 -9.82 9.21 -4.98
N LEU A 44 -10.85 9.02 -4.14
CA LEU A 44 -12.18 9.59 -4.38
C LEU A 44 -12.35 10.97 -3.72
N THR A 45 -13.18 11.79 -4.35
CA THR A 45 -13.66 13.09 -3.89
C THR A 45 -15.19 13.11 -3.94
N VAL A 46 -15.80 14.10 -3.29
CA VAL A 46 -17.26 14.29 -3.32
C VAL A 46 -17.79 14.45 -4.75
N GLN A 47 -16.95 14.89 -5.69
CA GLN A 47 -17.34 15.14 -7.08
C GLN A 47 -17.25 13.89 -7.97
N ASN A 48 -16.45 12.88 -7.60
CA ASN A 48 -16.20 11.71 -8.45
C ASN A 48 -16.50 10.37 -7.76
N ILE A 49 -17.14 10.38 -6.59
CA ILE A 49 -17.44 9.17 -5.81
C ILE A 49 -18.30 8.15 -6.58
N ASP A 50 -19.11 8.62 -7.53
CA ASP A 50 -19.97 7.80 -8.38
C ASP A 50 -19.35 7.52 -9.77
N ASP A 51 -18.15 8.04 -10.08
CA ASP A 51 -17.46 7.80 -11.35
C ASP A 51 -16.78 6.41 -11.33
N PRO A 52 -17.22 5.45 -12.17
CA PRO A 52 -16.61 4.12 -12.23
C PRO A 52 -15.11 4.15 -12.53
N LYS A 53 -14.65 5.14 -13.29
CA LYS A 53 -13.22 5.30 -13.58
C LYS A 53 -12.46 5.68 -12.32
N ALA A 54 -12.95 6.67 -11.56
CA ALA A 54 -12.34 7.08 -10.31
C ALA A 54 -12.34 5.92 -9.29
N ILE A 55 -13.42 5.14 -9.23
CA ILE A 55 -13.51 3.93 -8.39
C ILE A 55 -12.42 2.92 -8.76
N SER A 56 -12.19 2.69 -10.06
CA SER A 56 -11.17 1.74 -10.54
C SER A 56 -9.72 2.20 -10.32
N GLU A 57 -9.51 3.50 -10.10
CA GLU A 57 -8.21 4.12 -9.86
C GLU A 57 -7.94 4.34 -8.36
N GLN A 58 -8.75 3.77 -7.46
CA GLN A 58 -8.53 3.90 -6.02
C GLN A 58 -7.27 3.18 -5.54
N THR A 59 -6.73 3.68 -4.43
CA THR A 59 -5.57 3.10 -3.74
C THR A 59 -5.99 2.48 -2.41
N ALA A 60 -5.60 1.23 -2.18
CA ALA A 60 -5.92 0.49 -0.97
C ALA A 60 -5.18 1.06 0.26
N MET A 61 -5.91 1.20 1.37
CA MET A 61 -5.35 1.58 2.67
C MET A 61 -5.16 0.35 3.56
N CYS A 62 -3.99 0.22 4.17
CA CYS A 62 -3.69 -0.90 5.06
C CYS A 62 -4.62 -0.91 6.29
N PRO A 63 -5.31 -2.03 6.59
CA PRO A 63 -6.21 -2.11 7.73
C PRO A 63 -5.50 -2.09 9.10
N HIS A 64 -4.19 -2.36 9.13
CA HIS A 64 -3.42 -2.42 10.37
C HIS A 64 -2.77 -1.08 10.75
N CYS A 65 -2.36 -0.27 9.76
CA CYS A 65 -1.59 0.95 10.03
C CYS A 65 -2.06 2.20 9.27
N GLY A 66 -3.06 2.08 8.39
CA GLY A 66 -3.64 3.21 7.67
C GLY A 66 -2.78 3.77 6.52
N SER A 67 -1.63 3.19 6.20
CA SER A 67 -0.83 3.65 5.05
C SER A 67 -1.33 3.08 3.73
N GLU A 68 -1.17 3.82 2.65
CA GLU A 68 -1.49 3.47 1.25
C GLU A 68 -0.40 2.59 0.60
N ALA A 69 0.32 1.80 1.40
CA ALA A 69 1.50 1.03 0.97
C ALA A 69 1.16 -0.45 0.73
N VAL A 70 -0.01 -0.74 0.17
CA VAL A 70 -0.53 -2.11 0.04
C VAL A 70 -0.17 -2.72 -1.32
N LEU A 71 0.23 -3.99 -1.31
CA LEU A 71 0.36 -4.84 -2.50
C LEU A 71 -0.52 -6.08 -2.34
N GLY A 72 -1.12 -6.57 -3.42
CA GLY A 72 -1.75 -7.89 -3.47
C GLY A 72 -0.97 -8.86 -4.36
N ASP A 73 -1.16 -10.18 -4.21
CA ASP A 73 -0.48 -11.17 -5.03
C ASP A 73 -0.92 -11.17 -6.51
N GLY A 74 -2.05 -10.54 -6.84
CA GLY A 74 -2.48 -10.32 -8.23
C GLY A 74 -1.50 -9.49 -9.09
N CYS A 75 -0.55 -8.76 -8.48
CA CYS A 75 0.49 -8.02 -9.21
C CYS A 75 1.64 -8.91 -9.71
N GLY A 76 1.64 -10.21 -9.37
CA GLY A 76 2.65 -11.17 -9.79
C GLY A 76 3.93 -11.17 -8.94
N PHE A 77 3.95 -10.42 -7.83
CA PHE A 77 5.06 -10.40 -6.87
C PHE A 77 4.72 -11.18 -5.59
N PRO A 78 5.74 -11.76 -4.91
CA PRO A 78 5.50 -12.53 -3.71
C PRO A 78 5.07 -11.62 -2.55
N ILE A 79 3.91 -11.93 -1.96
CA ILE A 79 3.42 -11.24 -0.76
C ILE A 79 3.82 -12.05 0.48
N ASN A 80 5.06 -11.88 0.91
CA ASN A 80 5.58 -12.48 2.14
C ASN A 80 6.41 -11.48 2.94
N VAL A 81 6.68 -11.81 4.20
CA VAL A 81 7.39 -10.92 5.15
C VAL A 81 8.75 -10.47 4.60
N GLN A 82 9.49 -11.36 3.93
CA GLN A 82 10.82 -11.05 3.40
C GLN A 82 10.75 -10.03 2.26
N PHE A 83 9.82 -10.21 1.33
CA PHE A 83 9.63 -9.27 0.23
C PHE A 83 9.13 -7.91 0.72
N LEU A 84 8.13 -7.90 1.60
CA LEU A 84 7.58 -6.68 2.19
C LEU A 84 8.63 -5.91 3.02
N ALA A 85 9.51 -6.61 3.74
CA ALA A 85 10.60 -5.97 4.47
C ALA A 85 11.60 -5.27 3.53
N ARG A 86 11.90 -5.87 2.36
CA ARG A 86 12.74 -5.24 1.34
C ARG A 86 12.07 -4.02 0.70
N MET A 87 10.75 -4.09 0.47
CA MET A 87 9.97 -2.92 0.04
C MET A 87 10.02 -1.82 1.10
N ASN A 88 9.89 -2.19 2.39
CA ASN A 88 9.99 -1.25 3.50
C ASN A 88 11.34 -0.52 3.50
N GLU A 89 12.43 -1.29 3.46
CA GLU A 89 13.79 -0.76 3.48
C GLU A 89 14.06 0.20 2.32
N ALA A 90 13.51 -0.08 1.14
CA ALA A 90 13.74 0.72 -0.05
C ALA A 90 12.92 2.02 -0.11
N TRP A 91 11.67 2.05 0.37
CA TRP A 91 10.78 3.23 0.21
C TRP A 91 9.88 3.59 1.39
N PHE A 92 9.64 2.68 2.34
CA PHE A 92 8.63 2.89 3.39
C PHE A 92 9.22 2.85 4.80
N GLN A 93 10.53 3.05 4.94
CA GLN A 93 11.15 3.20 6.25
C GLN A 93 10.51 4.37 6.99
N ARG A 94 10.23 4.15 8.29
CA ARG A 94 9.74 5.23 9.15
C ARG A 94 10.75 6.37 9.16
N THR A 95 10.28 7.56 8.86
CA THR A 95 11.09 8.77 9.04
C THR A 95 11.41 8.93 10.52
N MET A 96 12.70 8.94 10.86
CA MET A 96 13.14 9.27 12.21
C MET A 96 13.03 10.78 12.41
N ILE A 97 12.00 11.22 13.13
CA ILE A 97 11.82 12.62 13.49
C ILE A 97 12.59 12.90 14.78
N HIS A 98 13.75 13.54 14.65
CA HIS A 98 14.50 14.06 15.79
C HIS A 98 13.93 15.43 16.20
N ARG A 99 13.33 15.53 17.38
CA ARG A 99 12.92 16.83 17.93
C ARG A 99 14.18 17.60 18.35
N PRO A 100 14.38 18.85 17.89
CA PRO A 100 15.48 19.68 18.37
C PRO A 100 15.39 19.84 19.89
N ALA A 101 16.53 19.78 20.58
CA ALA A 101 16.58 20.10 22.00
C ALA A 101 16.08 21.54 22.23
N GLN A 102 15.27 21.76 23.26
CA GLN A 102 14.88 23.11 23.67
C GLN A 102 16.13 23.89 24.06
N LYS A 103 16.35 25.06 23.43
CA LYS A 103 17.38 26.00 23.90
C LYS A 103 16.90 26.55 25.25
N LYS A 104 17.70 26.34 26.30
CA LYS A 104 17.52 26.98 27.61
C LYS A 104 17.79 28.47 27.51
#